data_AF-B3M893-F1
#
_entry.id   AF-B3M893-F1
#
_cell.length_a   1.000
_cell.length_b   1.000
_cell.length_c   1.000
_cell.angle_alpha   90.00
_cell.angle_beta   90.00
_cell.angle_gamma   90.00
#
_symmetry.space_group_name_H-M   'P 1'
#
loop_
_entity.id
_entity.type
_entity.pdbx_description
1 polymer ?
#
loop_
_entity_poly.entity_id
_entity_poly.type
_entity_poly.pdbx_seq_one_letter_code
_entity_poly.pdbx_strand_id
1 'polypeptide(L)'
;MRYFVYLLFIIFIIIYNGSRSGSEKSKEEIEEEKEKEAKWQLKYNTEYYSSSCMGLVKLQKLENEFMKNFTLYTDDLQEKVNTLNLYLDSLKRPKHLTQKEREKFVSNPINSFGLIRRLHQDWIKLQNYVYSPVGMERLDQMEAIVKKAPEAYDMNEAQISISRIETTYELKVNDLANGIIYNEDYRSEMGVRDFFALAQHRFKTGDYNRSLEWLEEARQYKSLENQNNTNKILGDPWEEFARSIIMHNISLENPSLNNETIYKQASNKLKVSEPKEIDKVVYSLLTQWKEESHNATNSTEPSLIAHYTGCRNQFPKQNNLVCRYNATTTPFLKLAPLKLEEVSLDPYIVLYHNVISDREIEEMKGLIDEMDNGWTDLNESREIVSRLVWLTKESRFRKRLNLRIRDITGFNVDEIRGLQIANFGVGGQFKPHYDYFTERILRLNNTILGDRIASIIFYVGDVVHGGQTVFPDIQIAVKPQKGSSLFWFNTFDDATPDPRSLHSVCPVLIGDRWTITKWLHYEPQLFVKPCYPKIRE
;
A
#
# COMPACT_ATOMS: atom_id res chain seq x y z
N MET A 1 59.42 -1.21 -36.16
CA MET A 1 59.74 -0.17 -35.14
C MET A 1 58.52 0.68 -34.75
N ARG A 2 57.32 0.06 -34.58
CA ARG A 2 56.11 0.70 -34.01
C ARG A 2 55.36 -0.16 -32.99
N TYR A 3 55.90 -1.34 -32.65
CA TYR A 3 55.30 -2.26 -31.66
C TYR A 3 56.07 -2.33 -30.32
N PHE A 4 57.23 -1.68 -30.21
CA PHE A 4 58.02 -1.66 -28.97
C PHE A 4 57.77 -0.42 -28.07
N VAL A 5 57.04 0.59 -28.58
CA VAL A 5 56.70 1.81 -27.81
C VAL A 5 55.35 1.65 -27.07
N TYR A 6 54.47 0.76 -27.54
CA TYR A 6 53.18 0.50 -26.87
C TYR A 6 53.30 -0.44 -25.65
N LEU A 7 54.29 -1.33 -25.61
CA LEU A 7 54.47 -2.24 -24.48
C LEU A 7 55.09 -1.56 -23.24
N LEU A 8 55.91 -0.53 -23.44
CA LEU A 8 56.51 0.26 -22.35
C LEU A 8 55.52 1.25 -21.72
N PHE A 9 54.48 1.68 -22.45
CA PHE A 9 53.44 2.57 -21.91
C PHE A 9 52.41 1.81 -21.04
N ILE A 10 52.16 0.53 -21.32
CA ILE A 10 51.21 -0.28 -20.54
C ILE A 10 51.84 -0.79 -19.24
N ILE A 11 53.14 -1.10 -19.24
CA ILE A 11 53.86 -1.54 -18.01
C ILE A 11 54.07 -0.37 -17.03
N PHE A 12 54.25 0.87 -17.51
CA PHE A 12 54.35 2.03 -16.63
C PHE A 12 53.02 2.42 -15.98
N ILE A 13 51.88 2.20 -16.64
CA ILE A 13 50.55 2.47 -16.07
C ILE A 13 50.16 1.41 -15.02
N ILE A 14 50.60 0.16 -15.18
CA ILE A 14 50.31 -0.91 -14.21
C ILE A 14 51.17 -0.80 -12.96
N ILE A 15 52.41 -0.28 -13.05
CA ILE A 15 53.29 -0.10 -11.89
C ILE A 15 52.98 1.22 -11.13
N TYR A 16 52.45 2.25 -11.80
CA TYR A 16 52.15 3.54 -11.14
C TYR A 16 50.71 3.70 -10.63
N ASN A 17 49.75 2.86 -11.09
CA ASN A 17 48.38 2.81 -10.53
C ASN A 17 48.16 1.67 -9.52
N GLY A 18 49.22 0.94 -9.15
CA GLY A 18 49.19 -0.13 -8.15
C GLY A 18 49.22 0.34 -6.69
N SER A 19 49.19 1.66 -6.42
CA SER A 19 49.21 2.17 -5.04
C SER A 19 48.46 3.50 -4.87
N ARG A 20 47.13 3.51 -5.05
CA ARG A 20 46.20 4.33 -4.26
C ARG A 20 44.74 4.10 -4.68
N SER A 21 43.90 3.97 -3.65
CA SER A 21 42.43 3.87 -3.65
C SER A 21 41.79 2.58 -4.17
N GLY A 22 42.12 1.45 -3.55
CA GLY A 22 41.04 0.69 -2.93
C GLY A 22 40.69 1.43 -1.65
N SER A 23 39.55 2.12 -1.58
CA SER A 23 39.07 2.60 -0.29
C SER A 23 38.65 1.35 0.50
N GLU A 24 39.54 0.84 1.33
CA GLU A 24 39.07 0.18 2.56
C GLU A 24 38.17 1.21 3.22
N LYS A 25 36.85 0.99 3.11
CA LYS A 25 35.87 1.83 3.80
C LYS A 25 36.35 1.95 5.24
N SER A 26 36.46 3.18 5.74
CA SER A 26 36.92 3.39 7.10
C SER A 26 36.00 2.63 8.06
N LYS A 27 36.49 2.24 9.24
CA LYS A 27 35.62 1.59 10.24
C LYS A 27 34.35 2.41 10.50
N GLU A 28 34.46 3.74 10.47
CA GLU A 28 33.34 4.67 10.56
C GLU A 28 32.40 4.59 9.35
N GLU A 29 32.88 4.49 8.11
CA GLU A 29 32.02 4.33 6.93
C GLU A 29 31.29 2.97 6.92
N ILE A 30 31.95 1.90 7.39
CA ILE A 30 31.33 0.58 7.54
C ILE A 30 30.31 0.58 8.69
N GLU A 31 30.61 1.26 9.80
CA GLU A 31 29.64 1.46 10.89
C GLU A 31 28.47 2.33 10.45
N GLU A 32 28.70 3.39 9.67
CA GLU A 32 27.64 4.27 9.17
C GLU A 32 26.77 3.56 8.12
N GLU A 33 27.34 2.69 7.28
CA GLU A 33 26.58 1.82 6.39
C GLU A 33 25.82 0.74 7.17
N LYS A 34 26.43 0.12 8.18
CA LYS A 34 25.74 -0.85 9.04
C LYS A 34 24.66 -0.20 9.88
N GLU A 35 24.83 1.06 10.30
CA GLU A 35 23.82 1.82 11.04
C GLU A 35 22.72 2.32 10.10
N LYS A 36 23.04 2.70 8.87
CA LYS A 36 22.06 2.97 7.81
C LYS A 36 21.30 1.70 7.45
N GLU A 37 21.97 0.57 7.30
CA GLU A 37 21.38 -0.74 6.99
C GLU A 37 20.56 -1.27 8.17
N ALA A 38 21.02 -1.11 9.43
CA ALA A 38 20.26 -1.46 10.62
C ALA A 38 19.05 -0.54 10.84
N LYS A 39 19.17 0.78 10.59
CA LYS A 39 18.02 1.70 10.54
C LYS A 39 17.08 1.36 9.39
N TRP A 40 17.61 0.90 8.24
CA TRP A 40 16.80 0.43 7.11
C TRP A 40 16.05 -0.86 7.44
N GLN A 41 16.68 -1.81 8.14
CA GLN A 41 16.07 -3.09 8.56
C GLN A 41 15.00 -2.89 9.64
N LEU A 42 15.23 -2.00 10.62
CA LEU A 42 14.21 -1.63 11.62
C LEU A 42 12.97 -0.97 11.03
N LYS A 43 13.09 -0.33 9.86
CA LYS A 43 12.00 0.41 9.21
C LYS A 43 11.00 -0.46 8.46
N TYR A 44 11.44 -1.62 7.95
CA TYR A 44 10.53 -2.53 7.25
C TYR A 44 9.39 -3.03 8.15
N ASN A 45 9.63 -3.13 9.46
CA ASN A 45 8.67 -3.63 10.44
C ASN A 45 7.78 -2.53 11.05
N THR A 46 7.85 -1.27 10.57
CA THR A 46 7.08 -0.14 11.13
C THR A 46 6.36 0.73 10.10
N GLU A 47 6.63 0.56 8.80
CA GLU A 47 5.96 1.35 7.74
C GLU A 47 4.62 0.73 7.35
N TYR A 48 3.54 1.52 7.35
CA TYR A 48 2.24 1.08 6.82
C TYR A 48 2.22 1.19 5.31
N TYR A 49 2.65 0.13 4.62
CA TYR A 49 2.82 0.17 3.15
C TYR A 49 1.53 0.51 2.42
N SER A 50 0.39 -0.03 2.84
CA SER A 50 -0.91 0.22 2.20
C SER A 50 -1.47 1.63 2.45
N SER A 51 -0.94 2.36 3.46
CA SER A 51 -1.41 3.71 3.78
C SER A 51 -0.88 4.80 2.82
N SER A 52 0.06 4.44 1.93
CA SER A 52 0.77 5.38 1.05
C SER A 52 1.30 4.70 -0.21
N CYS A 53 1.10 5.34 -1.37
CA CYS A 53 1.69 4.87 -2.62
C CYS A 53 3.23 4.90 -2.59
N MET A 54 3.85 5.79 -1.79
CA MET A 54 5.30 5.83 -1.61
C MET A 54 5.84 4.54 -0.98
N GLY A 55 5.08 3.93 -0.06
CA GLY A 55 5.41 2.63 0.51
C GLY A 55 5.29 1.52 -0.53
N LEU A 56 4.17 1.44 -1.25
CA LEU A 56 3.92 0.40 -2.26
C LEU A 56 4.96 0.39 -3.39
N VAL A 57 5.49 1.56 -3.80
CA VAL A 57 6.58 1.63 -4.79
C VAL A 57 7.84 0.91 -4.30
N LYS A 58 8.13 0.88 -3.00
CA LYS A 58 9.27 0.12 -2.44
C LYS A 58 9.01 -1.37 -2.55
N LEU A 59 7.80 -1.83 -2.25
CA LEU A 59 7.42 -3.25 -2.34
C LEU A 59 7.49 -3.77 -3.78
N GLN A 60 7.04 -2.98 -4.75
CA GLN A 60 7.13 -3.32 -6.17
C GLN A 60 8.58 -3.50 -6.63
N LYS A 61 9.52 -2.72 -6.09
CA LYS A 61 10.96 -2.91 -6.34
C LYS A 61 11.47 -4.21 -5.73
N LEU A 62 11.09 -4.52 -4.50
CA LEU A 62 11.48 -5.77 -3.83
C LEU A 62 10.97 -6.99 -4.59
N GLU A 63 9.71 -6.97 -5.05
CA GLU A 63 9.14 -8.03 -5.86
C GLU A 63 9.93 -8.24 -7.16
N ASN A 64 10.24 -7.15 -7.89
CA ASN A 64 11.04 -7.23 -9.10
C ASN A 64 12.45 -7.80 -8.85
N GLU A 65 13.09 -7.42 -7.74
CA GLU A 65 14.40 -7.96 -7.34
C GLU A 65 14.31 -9.45 -6.99
N PHE A 66 13.26 -9.87 -6.29
CA PHE A 66 13.01 -11.27 -5.98
C PHE A 66 12.79 -12.08 -7.26
N MET A 67 11.92 -11.61 -8.15
CA MET A 67 11.60 -12.28 -9.41
C MET A 67 12.81 -12.40 -10.33
N LYS A 68 13.68 -11.38 -10.36
CA LYS A 68 14.95 -11.44 -11.08
C LYS A 68 15.85 -12.55 -10.52
N ASN A 69 16.06 -12.60 -9.21
CA ASN A 69 16.89 -13.63 -8.59
C ASN A 69 16.30 -15.04 -8.73
N PHE A 70 14.98 -15.15 -8.63
CA PHE A 70 14.27 -16.41 -8.84
C PHE A 70 14.43 -16.91 -10.28
N THR A 71 14.35 -16.03 -11.27
CA THR A 71 14.58 -16.37 -12.68
C THR A 71 16.01 -16.86 -12.90
N LEU A 72 17.00 -16.14 -12.38
CA LEU A 72 18.41 -16.56 -12.48
C LEU A 72 18.66 -17.91 -11.78
N TYR A 73 18.03 -18.15 -10.63
CA TYR A 73 18.09 -19.44 -9.96
C TYR A 73 17.49 -20.57 -10.80
N THR A 74 16.36 -20.31 -11.47
CA THR A 74 15.77 -21.31 -12.40
C THR A 74 16.66 -21.57 -13.60
N ASP A 75 17.38 -20.57 -14.10
CA ASP A 75 18.36 -20.73 -15.18
C ASP A 75 19.55 -21.59 -14.74
N ASP A 76 20.09 -21.34 -13.54
CA ASP A 76 21.18 -22.14 -12.96
C ASP A 76 20.74 -23.63 -12.79
N LEU A 77 19.51 -23.86 -12.34
CA LEU A 77 18.93 -25.21 -12.26
C LEU A 77 18.77 -25.84 -13.66
N GLN A 78 18.32 -25.07 -14.64
CA GLN A 78 18.13 -25.55 -16.00
C GLN A 78 19.48 -25.89 -16.66
N GLU A 79 20.55 -25.14 -16.40
CA GLU A 79 21.90 -25.46 -16.86
C GLU A 79 22.40 -26.79 -16.28
N LYS A 80 22.14 -27.04 -14.99
CA LYS A 80 22.45 -28.32 -14.35
C LYS A 80 21.70 -29.47 -15.04
N VAL A 81 20.40 -29.29 -15.30
CA VAL A 81 19.57 -30.27 -16.02
C VAL A 81 20.08 -30.50 -17.44
N ASN A 82 20.46 -29.43 -18.15
CA ASN A 82 21.01 -29.52 -19.51
C ASN A 82 22.31 -30.32 -19.52
N THR A 83 23.21 -30.09 -18.57
CA THR A 83 24.47 -30.83 -18.42
C THR A 83 24.22 -32.31 -18.17
N LEU A 84 23.27 -32.64 -17.29
CA LEU A 84 22.88 -34.03 -17.01
C LEU A 84 22.27 -34.71 -18.25
N ASN A 85 21.42 -34.00 -18.99
CA ASN A 85 20.80 -34.52 -20.21
C ASN A 85 21.82 -34.77 -21.32
N LEU A 86 22.81 -33.87 -21.51
CA LEU A 86 23.91 -34.09 -22.45
C LEU A 86 24.71 -35.36 -22.12
N TYR A 87 24.97 -35.59 -20.82
CA TYR A 87 25.63 -36.82 -20.40
C TYR A 87 24.75 -38.06 -20.65
N LEU A 88 23.46 -38.03 -20.29
CA LEU A 88 22.52 -39.13 -20.56
C LEU A 88 22.41 -39.44 -22.05
N ASP A 89 22.40 -38.41 -22.90
CA ASP A 89 22.36 -38.56 -24.35
C ASP A 89 23.62 -39.24 -24.88
N SER A 90 24.80 -38.92 -24.34
CA SER A 90 26.05 -39.62 -24.68
C SER A 90 26.04 -41.11 -24.33
N LEU A 91 25.15 -41.53 -23.41
CA LEU A 91 25.00 -42.91 -22.96
C LEU A 91 23.90 -43.69 -23.70
N LYS A 92 23.14 -43.05 -24.60
CA LYS A 92 22.05 -43.71 -25.33
C LYS A 92 22.56 -44.93 -26.10
N ARG A 93 21.97 -46.09 -25.81
CA ARG A 93 22.25 -47.38 -26.45
C ARG A 93 20.95 -48.18 -26.60
N PRO A 94 20.89 -49.15 -27.54
CA PRO A 94 19.76 -50.06 -27.62
C PRO A 94 19.52 -50.77 -26.27
N LYS A 95 18.25 -50.92 -25.88
CA LYS A 95 17.92 -51.69 -24.67
C LYS A 95 18.23 -53.17 -24.91
N HIS A 96 18.94 -53.79 -23.98
CA HIS A 96 19.20 -55.23 -23.98
C HIS A 96 18.26 -55.90 -22.97
N LEU A 97 17.15 -56.45 -23.46
CA LEU A 97 16.05 -56.95 -22.65
C LEU A 97 16.31 -58.39 -22.19
N THR A 98 16.92 -59.21 -23.05
CA THR A 98 17.21 -60.61 -22.76
C THR A 98 18.64 -60.82 -22.26
N GLN A 99 18.86 -61.94 -21.56
CA GLN A 99 20.19 -62.33 -21.08
C GLN A 99 21.17 -62.53 -22.25
N LYS A 100 20.72 -63.17 -23.33
CA LYS A 100 21.51 -63.43 -24.54
C LYS A 100 21.96 -62.14 -25.23
N GLU A 101 21.11 -61.12 -25.26
CA GLU A 101 21.47 -59.78 -25.79
C GLU A 101 22.54 -59.09 -24.93
N ARG A 102 22.44 -59.20 -23.60
CA ARG A 102 23.45 -58.65 -22.67
C ARG A 102 24.79 -59.34 -22.82
N GLU A 103 24.81 -60.67 -22.91
CA GLU A 103 26.03 -61.46 -23.15
C GLU A 103 26.71 -61.08 -24.48
N LYS A 104 25.93 -60.94 -25.55
CA LYS A 104 26.43 -60.48 -26.86
C LYS A 104 27.00 -59.05 -26.80
N PHE A 105 26.41 -58.17 -25.98
CA PHE A 105 26.90 -56.80 -25.83
C PHE A 105 28.25 -56.77 -25.09
N VAL A 106 28.38 -57.49 -23.98
CA VAL A 106 29.59 -57.49 -23.15
C VAL A 106 30.72 -58.37 -23.71
N SER A 107 30.43 -59.30 -24.63
CA SER A 107 31.47 -60.08 -25.32
C SER A 107 32.33 -59.24 -26.27
N ASN A 108 31.90 -58.02 -26.61
CA ASN A 108 32.74 -57.04 -27.31
C ASN A 108 33.67 -56.31 -26.33
N PRO A 109 35.00 -56.39 -26.49
CA PRO A 109 35.97 -55.81 -25.55
C PRO A 109 35.88 -54.28 -25.41
N ILE A 110 35.42 -53.56 -26.45
CA ILE A 110 35.22 -52.11 -26.38
C ILE A 110 34.03 -51.76 -25.47
N ASN A 111 32.96 -52.56 -25.56
CA ASN A 111 31.77 -52.37 -24.74
C ASN A 111 32.02 -52.73 -23.28
N SER A 112 32.71 -53.85 -23.01
CA SER A 112 33.03 -54.28 -21.64
C SER A 112 33.98 -53.31 -20.94
N PHE A 113 35.05 -52.88 -21.61
CA PHE A 113 35.95 -51.84 -21.08
C PHE A 113 35.18 -50.54 -20.79
N GLY A 114 34.40 -50.05 -21.75
CA GLY A 114 33.62 -48.83 -21.58
C GLY A 114 32.60 -48.93 -20.44
N LEU A 115 31.97 -50.09 -20.26
CA LEU A 115 31.04 -50.35 -19.16
C LEU A 115 31.74 -50.28 -17.80
N ILE A 116 32.83 -51.02 -17.61
CA ILE A 116 33.60 -51.06 -16.36
C ILE A 116 34.12 -49.67 -16.02
N ARG A 117 34.72 -48.97 -16.99
CA ARG A 117 35.25 -47.61 -16.80
C ARG A 117 34.17 -46.62 -16.33
N ARG A 118 32.99 -46.63 -16.96
CA ARG A 118 31.87 -45.74 -16.56
C ARG A 118 31.39 -46.00 -15.13
N LEU A 119 31.18 -47.28 -14.80
CA LEU A 119 30.75 -47.71 -13.46
C LEU A 119 31.78 -47.34 -12.39
N HIS A 120 33.06 -47.46 -12.70
CA HIS A 120 34.14 -47.16 -11.77
C HIS A 120 34.43 -45.65 -11.63
N GLN A 121 34.44 -44.89 -12.73
CA GLN A 121 34.95 -43.51 -12.75
C GLN A 121 33.87 -42.43 -12.90
N ASP A 122 32.87 -42.65 -13.75
CA ASP A 122 31.92 -41.59 -14.12
C ASP A 122 30.76 -41.51 -13.13
N TRP A 123 30.24 -42.65 -12.67
CA TRP A 123 29.04 -42.70 -11.84
C TRP A 123 29.23 -41.97 -10.50
N ILE A 124 30.40 -42.11 -9.88
CA ILE A 124 30.74 -41.41 -8.62
C ILE A 124 30.76 -39.89 -8.86
N LYS A 125 31.36 -39.43 -9.96
CA LYS A 125 31.42 -38.00 -10.31
C LYS A 125 30.04 -37.44 -10.64
N LEU A 126 29.24 -38.19 -11.39
CA LEU A 126 27.87 -37.83 -11.72
C LEU A 126 27.02 -37.69 -10.46
N GLN A 127 27.12 -38.65 -9.53
CA GLN A 127 26.42 -38.62 -8.26
C GLN A 127 26.83 -37.38 -7.43
N ASN A 128 28.13 -37.07 -7.36
CA ASN A 128 28.61 -35.86 -6.68
C ASN A 128 28.09 -34.57 -7.33
N TYR A 129 28.04 -34.50 -8.66
CA TYR A 129 27.48 -33.36 -9.38
C TYR A 129 25.96 -33.21 -9.17
N VAL A 130 25.22 -34.32 -9.09
CA VAL A 130 23.79 -34.29 -8.75
C VAL A 130 23.59 -33.72 -7.34
N TYR A 131 24.42 -34.10 -6.36
CA TYR A 131 24.32 -33.58 -5.00
C TYR A 131 24.83 -32.16 -4.80
N SER A 132 25.65 -31.61 -5.70
CA SER A 132 26.19 -30.26 -5.50
C SER A 132 25.08 -29.21 -5.55
N PRO A 133 24.95 -28.35 -4.52
CA PRO A 133 23.96 -27.26 -4.55
C PRO A 133 24.31 -26.28 -5.68
N VAL A 134 23.29 -25.61 -6.21
CA VAL A 134 23.41 -24.65 -7.32
C VAL A 134 22.68 -23.38 -6.94
N GLY A 135 23.17 -22.23 -7.41
CA GLY A 135 22.50 -20.94 -7.23
C GLY A 135 22.43 -20.44 -5.78
N MET A 136 23.34 -20.87 -4.90
CA MET A 136 23.33 -20.48 -3.47
C MET A 136 23.33 -18.96 -3.27
N GLU A 137 24.12 -18.22 -4.04
CA GLU A 137 24.13 -16.74 -3.98
C GLU A 137 22.75 -16.14 -4.28
N ARG A 138 22.00 -16.73 -5.23
CA ARG A 138 20.63 -16.28 -5.57
C ARG A 138 19.67 -16.56 -4.41
N LEU A 139 19.80 -17.73 -3.79
CA LEU A 139 19.00 -18.11 -2.62
C LEU A 139 19.27 -17.16 -1.43
N ASP A 140 20.53 -16.84 -1.16
CA ASP A 140 20.90 -15.91 -0.09
C ASP A 140 20.30 -14.50 -0.34
N GLN A 141 20.33 -14.03 -1.59
CA GLN A 141 19.71 -12.76 -1.98
C GLN A 141 18.19 -12.79 -1.82
N MET A 142 17.53 -13.86 -2.26
CA MET A 142 16.08 -14.05 -2.08
C MET A 142 15.71 -14.08 -0.59
N GLU A 143 16.47 -14.78 0.25
CA GLU A 143 16.24 -14.82 1.70
C GLU A 143 16.35 -13.43 2.33
N ALA A 144 17.36 -12.65 1.91
CA ALA A 144 17.52 -11.27 2.36
C ALA A 144 16.36 -10.35 1.94
N ILE A 145 15.71 -10.62 0.80
CA ILE A 145 14.52 -9.90 0.35
C ILE A 145 13.30 -10.33 1.17
N VAL A 146 13.10 -11.63 1.39
CA VAL A 146 11.97 -12.15 2.19
C VAL A 146 11.98 -11.60 3.62
N LYS A 147 13.17 -11.39 4.21
CA LYS A 147 13.31 -10.74 5.53
C LYS A 147 12.80 -9.30 5.58
N LYS A 148 12.64 -8.64 4.43
CA LYS A 148 12.11 -7.27 4.27
C LYS A 148 10.66 -7.25 3.80
N ALA A 149 10.02 -8.41 3.63
CA ALA A 149 8.65 -8.49 3.14
C ALA A 149 7.65 -7.93 4.19
N PRO A 150 6.46 -7.47 3.75
CA PRO A 150 5.42 -7.00 4.65
C PRO A 150 4.98 -8.07 5.67
N GLU A 151 4.52 -7.62 6.84
CA GLU A 151 4.05 -8.51 7.90
C GLU A 151 2.54 -8.76 7.83
N ALA A 152 2.02 -9.64 8.68
CA ALA A 152 0.59 -9.97 8.75
C ALA A 152 -0.30 -8.73 9.00
N TYR A 153 0.24 -7.74 9.71
CA TYR A 153 -0.42 -6.48 9.96
C TYR A 153 -0.63 -5.67 8.66
N ASP A 154 0.37 -5.58 7.78
CA ASP A 154 0.25 -4.85 6.51
C ASP A 154 -0.81 -5.48 5.62
N MET A 155 -0.84 -6.82 5.58
CA MET A 155 -1.84 -7.57 4.85
C MET A 155 -3.25 -7.29 5.38
N ASN A 156 -3.42 -7.31 6.71
CA ASN A 156 -4.69 -6.98 7.33
C ASN A 156 -5.15 -5.55 6.98
N GLU A 157 -4.24 -4.57 7.00
CA GLU A 157 -4.58 -3.20 6.59
C GLU A 157 -4.92 -3.07 5.11
N ALA A 158 -4.24 -3.81 4.23
CA ALA A 158 -4.59 -3.85 2.81
C ALA A 158 -6.02 -4.41 2.61
N GLN A 159 -6.39 -5.47 3.34
CA GLN A 159 -7.72 -6.06 3.29
C GLN A 159 -8.80 -5.11 3.86
N ILE A 160 -8.52 -4.43 4.98
CA ILE A 160 -9.40 -3.38 5.52
C ILE A 160 -9.53 -2.22 4.51
N SER A 161 -8.46 -1.87 3.80
CA SER A 161 -8.45 -0.81 2.79
C SER A 161 -9.38 -1.12 1.62
N ILE A 162 -9.28 -2.33 1.04
CA ILE A 162 -10.22 -2.82 0.03
C ILE A 162 -11.64 -2.83 0.59
N SER A 163 -11.79 -3.29 1.82
CA SER A 163 -13.11 -3.38 2.45
C SER A 163 -13.78 -2.01 2.62
N ARG A 164 -12.97 -1.00 2.93
CA ARG A 164 -13.38 0.40 3.10
C ARG A 164 -13.81 1.02 1.77
N ILE A 165 -13.04 0.84 0.69
CA ILE A 165 -13.43 1.38 -0.62
C ILE A 165 -14.71 0.72 -1.15
N GLU A 166 -14.89 -0.59 -0.94
CA GLU A 166 -16.12 -1.31 -1.32
C GLU A 166 -17.35 -0.69 -0.64
N THR A 167 -17.27 -0.47 0.68
CA THR A 167 -18.37 0.09 1.47
C THR A 167 -18.61 1.55 1.13
N THR A 168 -17.55 2.37 1.07
CA THR A 168 -17.69 3.81 0.84
C THR A 168 -18.22 4.12 -0.55
N TYR A 169 -17.84 3.37 -1.58
CA TYR A 169 -18.24 3.64 -2.97
C TYR A 169 -19.30 2.68 -3.52
N GLU A 170 -19.81 1.74 -2.72
CA GLU A 170 -20.76 0.70 -3.15
C GLU A 170 -20.25 -0.10 -4.35
N LEU A 171 -18.96 -0.42 -4.35
CA LEU A 171 -18.36 -1.18 -5.44
C LEU A 171 -18.84 -2.62 -5.38
N LYS A 172 -19.18 -3.16 -6.56
CA LYS A 172 -19.56 -4.56 -6.73
C LYS A 172 -18.31 -5.42 -6.75
N VAL A 173 -18.37 -6.55 -6.08
CA VAL A 173 -17.27 -7.51 -6.04
C VAL A 173 -16.89 -8.02 -7.43
N ASN A 174 -17.89 -8.34 -8.26
CA ASN A 174 -17.68 -8.76 -9.65
C ASN A 174 -16.95 -7.69 -10.49
N ASP A 175 -17.31 -6.41 -10.34
CA ASP A 175 -16.65 -5.32 -11.07
C ASP A 175 -15.18 -5.23 -10.65
N LEU A 176 -14.91 -5.24 -9.34
CA LEU A 176 -13.54 -5.23 -8.80
C LEU A 176 -12.72 -6.43 -9.26
N ALA A 177 -13.31 -7.63 -9.23
CA ALA A 177 -12.65 -8.87 -9.66
C ALA A 177 -12.22 -8.83 -11.13
N ASN A 178 -12.95 -8.09 -11.98
CA ASN A 178 -12.64 -7.90 -13.40
C ASN A 178 -11.85 -6.61 -13.68
N GLY A 179 -11.31 -5.95 -12.65
CA GLY A 179 -10.52 -4.73 -12.82
C GLY A 179 -11.34 -3.49 -13.19
N ILE A 180 -12.66 -3.54 -13.02
CA ILE A 180 -13.57 -2.42 -13.25
C ILE A 180 -13.74 -1.64 -11.94
N ILE A 181 -13.28 -0.39 -11.93
CA ILE A 181 -13.33 0.48 -10.76
C ILE A 181 -14.04 1.77 -11.16
N TYR A 182 -15.13 2.08 -10.46
CA TYR A 182 -15.94 3.29 -10.71
C TYR A 182 -16.41 3.43 -12.18
N ASN A 183 -16.82 2.31 -12.79
CA ASN A 183 -17.24 2.17 -14.20
C ASN A 183 -16.13 2.37 -15.24
N GLU A 184 -14.87 2.34 -14.84
CA GLU A 184 -13.72 2.36 -15.75
C GLU A 184 -12.96 1.05 -15.67
N ASP A 185 -12.59 0.49 -16.83
CA ASP A 185 -11.79 -0.73 -16.94
C ASP A 185 -10.29 -0.37 -16.89
N TYR A 186 -9.63 -0.77 -15.81
CA TYR A 186 -8.20 -0.55 -15.60
C TYR A 186 -7.33 -1.70 -16.13
N ARG A 187 -7.94 -2.76 -16.69
CA ARG A 187 -7.27 -3.99 -17.14
C ARG A 187 -6.37 -4.61 -16.06
N SER A 188 -6.79 -4.46 -14.82
CA SER A 188 -6.13 -5.04 -13.65
C SER A 188 -6.65 -6.46 -13.44
N GLU A 189 -5.77 -7.40 -13.16
CA GLU A 189 -6.13 -8.79 -12.89
C GLU A 189 -5.81 -9.13 -11.43
N MET A 190 -6.82 -9.65 -10.71
CA MET A 190 -6.62 -10.26 -9.39
C MET A 190 -6.53 -11.78 -9.54
N GLY A 191 -5.66 -12.40 -8.74
CA GLY A 191 -5.52 -13.84 -8.70
C GLY A 191 -6.57 -14.51 -7.81
N VAL A 192 -6.79 -15.81 -8.02
CA VAL A 192 -7.70 -16.63 -7.19
C VAL A 192 -7.37 -16.56 -5.71
N ARG A 193 -6.08 -16.47 -5.37
CA ARG A 193 -5.61 -16.34 -3.99
C ARG A 193 -6.03 -15.02 -3.35
N ASP A 194 -6.10 -13.95 -4.13
CA ASP A 194 -6.53 -12.63 -3.64
C ASP A 194 -8.02 -12.65 -3.29
N PHE A 195 -8.85 -13.30 -4.13
CA PHE A 195 -10.27 -13.49 -3.85
C PHE A 195 -10.50 -14.27 -2.55
N PHE A 196 -9.76 -15.37 -2.35
CA PHE A 196 -9.83 -16.13 -1.09
C PHE A 196 -9.33 -15.34 0.12
N ALA A 197 -8.27 -14.55 -0.04
CA ALA A 197 -7.77 -13.69 1.02
C ALA A 197 -8.82 -12.65 1.45
N LEU A 198 -9.50 -12.02 0.49
CA LEU A 198 -10.59 -11.07 0.76
C LEU A 198 -11.81 -11.78 1.38
N ALA A 199 -12.23 -12.92 0.83
CA ALA A 199 -13.31 -13.72 1.40
C ALA A 199 -13.02 -14.11 2.85
N GLN A 200 -11.82 -14.61 3.13
CA GLN A 200 -11.42 -15.02 4.49
C GLN A 200 -11.39 -13.84 5.46
N HIS A 201 -10.92 -12.67 5.02
CA HIS A 201 -10.94 -11.48 5.86
C HIS A 201 -12.38 -11.06 6.17
N ARG A 202 -13.25 -10.96 5.16
CA ARG A 202 -14.67 -10.61 5.33
C ARG A 202 -15.37 -11.56 6.29
N PHE A 203 -15.15 -12.86 6.12
CA PHE A 203 -15.63 -13.89 7.03
C PHE A 203 -15.19 -13.64 8.49
N LYS A 204 -13.90 -13.43 8.73
CA LYS A 204 -13.35 -13.19 10.08
C LYS A 204 -13.90 -11.92 10.71
N THR A 205 -14.22 -10.90 9.90
CA THR A 205 -14.83 -9.64 10.38
C THR A 205 -16.34 -9.71 10.56
N GLY A 206 -16.98 -10.87 10.27
CA GLY A 206 -18.42 -11.07 10.41
C GLY A 206 -19.27 -10.57 9.23
N ASP A 207 -18.64 -10.12 8.14
CA ASP A 207 -19.34 -9.72 6.91
C ASP A 207 -19.51 -10.94 5.99
N TYR A 208 -20.45 -11.81 6.38
CA TYR A 208 -20.71 -13.07 5.68
C TYR A 208 -21.26 -12.87 4.27
N ASN A 209 -21.98 -11.77 4.03
CA ASN A 209 -22.48 -11.45 2.69
C ASN A 209 -21.32 -11.16 1.72
N ARG A 210 -20.41 -10.24 2.06
CA ARG A 210 -19.27 -9.94 1.20
C ARG A 210 -18.30 -11.12 1.11
N SER A 211 -18.17 -11.90 2.16
CA SER A 211 -17.40 -13.15 2.11
C SER A 211 -17.94 -14.12 1.07
N LEU A 212 -19.26 -14.24 0.93
CA LEU A 212 -19.90 -15.12 -0.04
C LEU A 212 -19.69 -14.60 -1.47
N GLU A 213 -19.87 -13.30 -1.70
CA GLU A 213 -19.64 -12.67 -3.01
C GLU A 213 -18.19 -12.91 -3.52
N TRP A 214 -17.18 -12.70 -2.67
CA TRP A 214 -15.77 -12.97 -3.04
C TRP A 214 -15.49 -14.46 -3.27
N LEU A 215 -16.16 -15.35 -2.53
CA LEU A 215 -16.05 -16.80 -2.75
C LEU A 215 -16.65 -17.22 -4.10
N GLU A 216 -17.76 -16.60 -4.50
CA GLU A 216 -18.40 -16.88 -5.80
C GLU A 216 -17.49 -16.49 -6.96
N GLU A 217 -16.82 -15.33 -6.89
CA GLU A 217 -15.82 -14.94 -7.88
C GLU A 217 -14.64 -15.91 -7.91
N ALA A 218 -14.10 -16.30 -6.74
CA ALA A 218 -13.00 -17.28 -6.66
C ALA A 218 -13.32 -18.60 -7.37
N ARG A 219 -14.60 -19.02 -7.38
CA ARG A 219 -15.03 -20.27 -8.02
C ARG A 219 -14.97 -20.22 -9.54
N GLN A 220 -15.21 -19.06 -10.14
CA GLN A 220 -15.20 -18.91 -11.60
C GLN A 220 -13.82 -19.22 -12.21
N TYR A 221 -12.77 -19.09 -11.40
CA TYR A 221 -11.37 -19.27 -11.81
C TYR A 221 -10.75 -20.62 -11.36
N LYS A 222 -11.55 -21.57 -10.85
CA LYS A 222 -11.12 -22.86 -10.25
C LYS A 222 -10.59 -23.90 -11.27
N SER A 223 -10.40 -23.57 -12.55
CA SER A 223 -10.21 -24.55 -13.65
C SER A 223 -8.95 -24.40 -14.52
N LEU A 224 -7.82 -23.94 -13.98
CA LEU A 224 -6.55 -23.91 -14.72
C LEU A 224 -5.57 -24.95 -14.16
N GLU A 225 -5.19 -25.95 -14.97
CA GLU A 225 -4.30 -27.09 -14.65
C GLU A 225 -2.98 -26.70 -13.94
N ASN A 226 -2.49 -25.48 -14.15
CA ASN A 226 -1.28 -24.94 -13.52
C ASN A 226 -1.41 -24.72 -12.00
N GLN A 227 -2.62 -24.70 -11.43
CA GLN A 227 -2.83 -24.43 -10.00
C GLN A 227 -2.45 -25.62 -9.10
N ASN A 228 -2.52 -26.87 -9.57
CA ASN A 228 -2.30 -28.04 -8.71
C ASN A 228 -0.86 -28.18 -8.19
N ASN A 229 0.14 -27.88 -9.02
CA ASN A 229 1.54 -27.93 -8.57
C ASN A 229 1.89 -26.72 -7.70
N THR A 230 1.35 -25.55 -8.03
CA THR A 230 1.50 -24.33 -7.22
C THR A 230 0.87 -24.49 -5.84
N ASN A 231 -0.31 -25.10 -5.73
CA ASN A 231 -0.99 -25.35 -4.47
C ASN A 231 -0.25 -26.35 -3.56
N LYS A 232 0.54 -27.28 -4.13
CA LYS A 232 1.43 -28.14 -3.32
C LYS A 232 2.53 -27.35 -2.61
N ILE A 233 2.95 -26.22 -3.19
CA ILE A 233 4.01 -25.35 -2.64
C ILE A 233 3.39 -24.30 -1.71
N LEU A 234 2.33 -23.64 -2.16
CA LEU A 234 1.75 -22.45 -1.52
C LEU A 234 0.50 -22.74 -0.66
N GLY A 235 0.10 -24.01 -0.52
CA GLY A 235 -1.17 -24.39 0.12
C GLY A 235 -2.38 -24.18 -0.78
N ASP A 236 -3.45 -24.97 -0.62
CA ASP A 236 -4.69 -24.76 -1.35
C ASP A 236 -5.56 -23.69 -0.66
N PRO A 237 -5.78 -22.51 -1.29
CA PRO A 237 -6.52 -21.43 -0.66
C PRO A 237 -7.99 -21.80 -0.37
N TRP A 238 -8.59 -22.72 -1.14
CA TRP A 238 -9.93 -23.21 -0.88
C TRP A 238 -9.97 -24.07 0.39
N GLU A 239 -9.02 -24.99 0.56
CA GLU A 239 -8.96 -25.83 1.76
C GLU A 239 -8.75 -24.98 3.02
N GLU A 240 -7.89 -23.96 2.95
CA GLU A 240 -7.66 -23.04 4.06
C GLU A 240 -8.91 -22.24 4.45
N PHE A 241 -9.64 -21.75 3.46
CA PHE A 241 -10.90 -21.03 3.66
C PHE A 241 -11.99 -21.95 4.24
N ALA A 242 -12.24 -23.10 3.61
CA ALA A 242 -13.23 -24.08 4.07
C ALA A 242 -12.94 -24.55 5.50
N ARG A 243 -11.67 -24.77 5.84
CA ARG A 243 -11.26 -25.09 7.22
C ARG A 243 -11.64 -23.99 8.19
N SER A 244 -11.41 -22.72 7.82
CA SER A 244 -11.74 -21.56 8.67
C SER A 244 -13.25 -21.51 8.99
N ILE A 245 -14.09 -21.75 7.99
CA ILE A 245 -15.55 -21.84 8.13
C ILE A 245 -15.96 -22.97 9.07
N ILE A 246 -15.42 -24.18 8.85
CA ILE A 246 -15.75 -25.36 9.67
C ILE A 246 -15.27 -25.17 11.12
N MET A 247 -14.07 -24.63 11.32
CA MET A 247 -13.54 -24.33 12.65
C MET A 247 -14.46 -23.36 13.40
N HIS A 248 -14.94 -22.31 12.74
CA HIS A 248 -15.87 -21.36 13.34
C HIS A 248 -17.19 -22.04 13.73
N ASN A 249 -17.78 -22.86 12.85
CA ASN A 249 -19.01 -23.60 13.16
C ASN A 249 -18.83 -24.53 14.38
N ILE A 250 -17.74 -25.28 14.44
CA ILE A 250 -17.43 -26.16 15.59
C ILE A 250 -17.28 -25.33 16.87
N SER A 251 -16.63 -24.16 16.78
CA SER A 251 -16.45 -23.26 17.92
C SER A 251 -17.78 -22.69 18.44
N LEU A 252 -18.75 -22.43 17.56
CA LEU A 252 -20.10 -22.01 17.95
C LEU A 252 -20.88 -23.14 18.63
N GLU A 253 -20.80 -24.36 18.08
CA GLU A 253 -21.46 -25.55 18.66
C GLU A 253 -20.82 -26.00 19.99
N ASN A 254 -19.51 -25.80 20.15
CA ASN A 254 -18.73 -26.29 21.30
C ASN A 254 -17.74 -25.24 21.83
N PRO A 255 -18.20 -24.21 22.56
CA PRO A 255 -17.34 -23.09 23.01
C PRO A 255 -16.22 -23.48 23.99
N SER A 256 -16.31 -24.66 24.61
CA SER A 256 -15.34 -25.15 25.61
C SER A 256 -14.16 -25.90 24.99
N LEU A 257 -14.18 -26.19 23.69
CA LEU A 257 -13.08 -26.88 23.01
C LEU A 257 -11.90 -25.92 22.79
N ASN A 258 -10.68 -26.47 22.88
CA ASN A 258 -9.48 -25.70 22.54
C ASN A 258 -9.26 -25.63 21.01
N ASN A 259 -8.56 -24.58 20.57
CA ASN A 259 -8.32 -24.31 19.15
C ASN A 259 -7.59 -25.45 18.41
N GLU A 260 -6.69 -26.17 19.09
CA GLU A 260 -5.95 -27.29 18.47
C GLU A 260 -6.87 -28.47 18.16
N THR A 261 -7.81 -28.78 19.05
CA THR A 261 -8.80 -29.85 18.87
C THR A 261 -9.78 -29.47 17.75
N ILE A 262 -10.25 -28.22 17.74
CA ILE A 262 -11.12 -27.68 16.69
C ILE A 262 -10.42 -27.79 15.32
N TYR A 263 -9.16 -27.38 15.24
CA TYR A 263 -8.36 -27.47 14.02
C TYR A 263 -8.21 -28.92 13.53
N LYS A 264 -7.92 -29.88 14.43
CA LYS A 264 -7.82 -31.30 14.09
C LYS A 264 -9.15 -31.87 13.57
N GLN A 265 -10.27 -31.53 14.22
CA GLN A 265 -11.59 -31.97 13.80
C GLN A 265 -11.96 -31.41 12.42
N ALA A 266 -11.75 -30.10 12.20
CA ALA A 266 -11.99 -29.46 10.90
C ALA A 266 -11.13 -30.07 9.79
N SER A 267 -9.84 -30.28 10.06
CA SER A 267 -8.90 -30.87 9.10
C SER A 267 -9.26 -32.33 8.76
N ASN A 268 -9.72 -33.11 9.73
CA ASN A 268 -10.18 -34.48 9.49
C ASN A 268 -11.46 -34.50 8.64
N LYS A 269 -12.40 -33.59 8.90
CA LYS A 269 -13.63 -33.46 8.10
C LYS A 269 -13.32 -33.17 6.63
N LEU A 270 -12.38 -32.25 6.37
CA LEU A 270 -11.93 -31.93 5.00
C LEU A 270 -11.27 -33.11 4.27
N LYS A 271 -10.52 -33.95 4.99
CA LYS A 271 -9.83 -35.10 4.39
C LYS A 271 -10.75 -36.26 4.03
N VAL A 272 -11.84 -36.45 4.77
CA VAL A 272 -12.71 -37.62 4.65
C VAL A 272 -13.91 -37.35 3.74
N SER A 273 -14.34 -36.10 3.62
CA SER A 273 -15.48 -35.71 2.79
C SER A 273 -15.10 -35.45 1.34
N GLU A 274 -16.05 -35.68 0.43
CA GLU A 274 -15.89 -35.33 -0.98
C GLU A 274 -15.84 -33.80 -1.15
N PRO A 275 -15.00 -33.25 -2.05
CA PRO A 275 -14.88 -31.80 -2.24
C PRO A 275 -16.22 -31.10 -2.52
N LYS A 276 -17.12 -31.75 -3.26
CA LYS A 276 -18.47 -31.23 -3.56
C LYS A 276 -19.38 -31.15 -2.34
N GLU A 277 -19.17 -32.00 -1.34
CA GLU A 277 -19.92 -31.95 -0.09
C GLU A 277 -19.43 -30.82 0.79
N ILE A 278 -18.10 -30.64 0.86
CA ILE A 278 -17.50 -29.50 1.56
C ILE A 278 -17.94 -28.18 0.95
N ASP A 279 -17.95 -28.06 -0.39
CA ASP A 279 -18.50 -26.91 -1.10
C ASP A 279 -19.93 -26.62 -0.59
N LYS A 280 -20.83 -27.60 -0.60
CA LYS A 280 -22.22 -27.41 -0.14
C LYS A 280 -22.31 -26.92 1.31
N VAL A 281 -21.54 -27.52 2.22
CA VAL A 281 -21.54 -27.17 3.65
C VAL A 281 -21.05 -25.74 3.87
N VAL A 282 -19.96 -25.34 3.22
CA VAL A 282 -19.42 -23.98 3.37
C VAL A 282 -20.44 -22.94 2.91
N TYR A 283 -21.05 -23.15 1.74
CA TYR A 283 -22.04 -22.22 1.19
C TYR A 283 -23.31 -22.17 2.05
N SER A 284 -23.79 -23.30 2.56
CA SER A 284 -24.97 -23.32 3.43
C SER A 284 -24.71 -22.55 4.73
N LEU A 285 -23.52 -22.72 5.33
CA LEU A 285 -23.17 -22.01 6.58
C LEU A 285 -23.05 -20.49 6.36
N LEU A 286 -22.35 -20.07 5.30
CA LEU A 286 -22.23 -18.63 4.98
C LEU A 286 -23.59 -17.99 4.68
N THR A 287 -24.47 -18.69 3.96
CA THR A 287 -25.82 -18.22 3.65
C THR A 287 -26.66 -18.08 4.92
N GLN A 288 -26.60 -19.08 5.79
CA GLN A 288 -27.28 -19.04 7.09
C GLN A 288 -26.80 -17.85 7.94
N TRP A 289 -25.49 -17.69 8.13
CA TRP A 289 -24.95 -16.60 8.94
C TRP A 289 -25.20 -15.22 8.35
N LYS A 290 -25.25 -15.10 7.02
CA LYS A 290 -25.70 -13.89 6.34
C LYS A 290 -27.13 -13.53 6.77
N GLU A 291 -28.07 -14.46 6.71
CA GLU A 291 -29.47 -14.23 7.10
C GLU A 291 -29.61 -13.86 8.59
N GLU A 292 -28.84 -14.51 9.46
CA GLU A 292 -28.79 -14.22 10.90
C GLU A 292 -28.24 -12.80 11.18
N SER A 293 -27.20 -12.38 10.44
CA SER A 293 -26.57 -11.06 10.62
C SER A 293 -27.46 -9.88 10.19
N HIS A 294 -28.29 -10.06 9.16
CA HIS A 294 -29.22 -9.01 8.69
C HIS A 294 -30.28 -8.63 9.73
N ASN A 295 -30.58 -9.52 10.68
CA ASN A 295 -31.57 -9.27 11.73
C ASN A 295 -31.01 -8.45 12.92
N ALA A 296 -29.68 -8.25 12.98
CA ALA A 296 -29.03 -7.36 13.93
C ALA A 296 -28.97 -5.94 13.37
N THR A 297 -29.93 -5.08 13.75
CA THR A 297 -29.94 -3.68 13.33
C THR A 297 -28.83 -2.89 14.02
N ASN A 298 -27.82 -2.46 13.26
CA ASN A 298 -26.84 -1.48 13.72
C ASN A 298 -27.31 -0.07 13.35
N SER A 299 -27.56 0.78 14.35
CA SER A 299 -27.79 2.21 14.15
C SER A 299 -26.50 2.83 13.61
N THR A 300 -26.47 3.16 12.32
CA THR A 300 -25.35 3.85 11.71
C THR A 300 -25.50 5.36 11.96
N GLU A 301 -24.45 6.00 12.49
CA GLU A 301 -24.44 7.44 12.76
C GLU A 301 -24.79 8.26 11.50
N PRO A 302 -25.70 9.26 11.58
CA PRO A 302 -26.13 10.07 10.44
C PRO A 302 -24.97 10.77 9.70
N SER A 303 -23.95 11.24 10.42
CA SER A 303 -22.77 11.90 9.84
C SER A 303 -21.92 10.95 9.00
N LEU A 304 -21.89 9.66 9.36
CA LEU A 304 -21.20 8.62 8.59
C LEU A 304 -21.95 8.28 7.30
N ILE A 305 -23.29 8.29 7.34
CA ILE A 305 -24.12 8.15 6.14
C ILE A 305 -23.89 9.34 5.20
N ALA A 306 -23.92 10.56 5.72
CA ALA A 306 -23.64 11.76 4.94
C ALA A 306 -22.21 11.74 4.36
N HIS A 307 -21.22 11.28 5.11
CA HIS A 307 -19.85 11.09 4.62
C HIS A 307 -19.81 10.18 3.38
N TYR A 308 -20.44 9.00 3.42
CA TYR A 308 -20.48 8.10 2.27
C TYR A 308 -21.21 8.72 1.07
N THR A 309 -22.34 9.39 1.29
CA THR A 309 -23.07 10.14 0.25
C THR A 309 -22.17 11.19 -0.43
N GLY A 310 -21.39 11.94 0.37
CA GLY A 310 -20.42 12.91 -0.13
C GLY A 310 -19.31 12.27 -0.96
N CYS A 311 -18.73 11.16 -0.48
CA CYS A 311 -17.70 10.43 -1.22
C CYS A 311 -18.20 9.90 -2.58
N ARG A 312 -19.48 9.51 -2.64
CA ARG A 312 -20.13 9.05 -3.88
C ARG A 312 -20.55 10.19 -4.81
N ASN A 313 -20.27 11.45 -4.46
CA ASN A 313 -20.70 12.65 -5.18
C ASN A 313 -22.24 12.76 -5.31
N GLN A 314 -22.97 12.33 -4.28
CA GLN A 314 -24.44 12.30 -4.27
C GLN A 314 -25.08 13.49 -3.53
N PHE A 315 -24.27 14.46 -3.10
CA PHE A 315 -24.78 15.71 -2.52
C PHE A 315 -25.42 16.63 -3.57
N PRO A 316 -26.40 17.45 -3.18
CA PRO A 316 -27.03 18.41 -4.07
C PRO A 316 -26.00 19.44 -4.58
N LYS A 317 -26.15 19.85 -5.83
CA LYS A 317 -25.34 20.95 -6.38
C LYS A 317 -25.79 22.26 -5.76
N GLN A 318 -24.81 23.04 -5.28
CA GLN A 318 -25.04 24.40 -4.83
C GLN A 318 -25.24 25.32 -6.05
N ASN A 319 -26.25 26.18 -6.00
CA ASN A 319 -26.58 27.13 -7.05
C ASN A 319 -26.14 28.54 -6.63
N ASN A 320 -25.92 29.43 -7.60
CA ASN A 320 -25.57 30.84 -7.37
C ASN A 320 -24.17 31.11 -6.77
N LEU A 321 -23.25 30.16 -6.89
CA LEU A 321 -21.84 30.33 -6.53
C LEU A 321 -21.05 30.98 -7.68
N VAL A 322 -20.04 31.78 -7.35
CA VAL A 322 -19.29 32.56 -8.35
C VAL A 322 -17.80 32.19 -8.38
N CYS A 323 -17.28 32.03 -9.59
CA CYS A 323 -15.83 32.03 -9.85
C CYS A 323 -15.36 33.45 -10.20
N ARG A 324 -14.29 33.93 -9.56
CA ARG A 324 -13.74 35.27 -9.80
C ARG A 324 -12.22 35.31 -9.60
N TYR A 325 -11.60 36.38 -10.07
CA TYR A 325 -10.23 36.72 -9.69
C TYR A 325 -10.25 37.54 -8.40
N ASN A 326 -9.69 37.01 -7.31
CA ASN A 326 -9.47 37.75 -6.09
C ASN A 326 -8.22 38.63 -6.23
N ALA A 327 -8.43 39.95 -6.24
CA ALA A 327 -7.38 40.97 -6.35
C ALA A 327 -7.27 41.86 -5.10
N THR A 328 -7.96 41.52 -4.01
CA THR A 328 -8.23 42.46 -2.91
C THR A 328 -7.69 42.05 -1.54
N THR A 329 -7.38 40.78 -1.29
CA THR A 329 -6.91 40.33 0.05
C THR A 329 -5.64 41.05 0.49
N THR A 330 -4.65 41.16 -0.40
CA THR A 330 -3.41 41.91 -0.12
C THR A 330 -3.09 42.86 -1.29
N PRO A 331 -2.31 43.93 -1.07
CA PRO A 331 -1.92 44.84 -2.15
C PRO A 331 -1.22 44.16 -3.33
N PHE A 332 -0.50 43.05 -3.07
CA PHE A 332 0.19 42.27 -4.10
C PHE A 332 -0.79 41.66 -5.13
N LEU A 333 -1.98 41.25 -4.69
CA LEU A 333 -2.97 40.62 -5.57
C LEU A 333 -3.55 41.55 -6.64
N LYS A 334 -3.32 42.87 -6.55
CA LYS A 334 -3.61 43.79 -7.66
C LYS A 334 -2.76 43.50 -8.90
N LEU A 335 -1.56 42.96 -8.70
CA LEU A 335 -0.61 42.60 -9.77
C LEU A 335 -0.74 41.13 -10.18
N ALA A 336 -1.09 40.26 -9.24
CA ALA A 336 -1.23 38.82 -9.47
C ALA A 336 -2.52 38.27 -8.84
N PRO A 337 -3.71 38.54 -9.43
CA PRO A 337 -4.97 38.07 -8.89
C PRO A 337 -5.06 36.54 -8.84
N LEU A 338 -5.67 36.00 -7.79
CA LEU A 338 -5.85 34.55 -7.61
C LEU A 338 -7.19 34.09 -8.15
N LYS A 339 -7.23 32.93 -8.81
CA LYS A 339 -8.47 32.30 -9.28
C LYS A 339 -9.21 31.70 -8.09
N LEU A 340 -10.33 32.30 -7.71
CA LEU A 340 -11.17 31.88 -6.59
C LEU A 340 -12.48 31.30 -7.13
N GLU A 341 -12.87 30.17 -6.55
CA GLU A 341 -14.18 29.54 -6.70
C GLU A 341 -14.85 29.46 -5.33
N GLU A 342 -16.06 29.99 -5.24
CA GLU A 342 -16.89 29.80 -4.05
C GLU A 342 -17.44 28.39 -4.02
N VAL A 343 -17.24 27.70 -2.90
CA VAL A 343 -17.78 26.36 -2.64
C VAL A 343 -18.99 26.47 -1.70
N SER A 344 -18.94 27.40 -0.75
CA SER A 344 -20.01 27.71 0.19
C SER A 344 -19.91 29.15 0.66
N LEU A 345 -21.06 29.79 0.86
CA LEU A 345 -21.14 31.16 1.39
C LEU A 345 -21.27 31.17 2.92
N ASP A 346 -21.99 30.21 3.49
CA ASP A 346 -22.12 30.02 4.94
C ASP A 346 -22.25 28.52 5.29
N PRO A 347 -21.27 27.91 6.00
CA PRO A 347 -19.98 28.50 6.36
C PRO A 347 -19.18 28.85 5.11
N TYR A 348 -18.32 29.87 5.19
CA TYR A 348 -17.53 30.32 4.05
C TYR A 348 -16.44 29.31 3.69
N ILE A 349 -16.53 28.72 2.50
CA ILE A 349 -15.58 27.74 1.96
C ILE A 349 -15.24 28.14 0.53
N VAL A 350 -13.94 28.25 0.24
CA VAL A 350 -13.46 28.66 -1.09
C VAL A 350 -12.30 27.80 -1.58
N LEU A 351 -12.27 27.59 -2.89
CA LEU A 351 -11.22 26.88 -3.59
C LEU A 351 -10.42 27.87 -4.44
N TYR A 352 -9.11 27.85 -4.29
CA TYR A 352 -8.18 28.63 -5.09
C TYR A 352 -7.47 27.74 -6.10
N HIS A 353 -7.53 28.09 -7.38
CA HIS A 353 -6.99 27.27 -8.47
C HIS A 353 -5.57 27.68 -8.85
N ASN A 354 -4.72 26.69 -9.15
CA ASN A 354 -3.36 26.86 -9.67
C ASN A 354 -2.46 27.74 -8.78
N VAL A 355 -2.57 27.57 -7.46
CA VAL A 355 -1.80 28.32 -6.47
C VAL A 355 -0.50 27.64 -6.08
N ILE A 356 -0.23 26.43 -6.53
CA ILE A 356 1.08 25.78 -6.36
C ILE A 356 1.45 25.03 -7.63
N SER A 357 2.70 25.20 -8.06
CA SER A 357 3.20 24.62 -9.32
C SER A 357 3.83 23.23 -9.10
N ASP A 358 3.87 22.41 -10.14
CA ASP A 358 4.56 21.09 -10.09
C ASP A 358 6.00 21.21 -9.62
N ARG A 359 6.72 22.25 -10.05
CA ARG A 359 8.09 22.52 -9.60
C ARG A 359 8.19 22.72 -8.09
N GLU A 360 7.23 23.43 -7.50
CA GLU A 360 7.18 23.63 -6.05
C GLU A 360 6.79 22.35 -5.31
N ILE A 361 5.92 21.52 -5.91
CA ILE A 361 5.55 20.20 -5.36
C ILE A 361 6.77 19.27 -5.32
N GLU A 362 7.57 19.24 -6.38
CA GLU A 362 8.80 18.43 -6.41
C GLU A 362 9.88 19.00 -5.47
N GLU A 363 10.00 20.33 -5.35
CA GLU A 363 10.86 20.94 -4.32
C GLU A 363 10.43 20.53 -2.91
N MET A 364 9.12 20.51 -2.63
CA MET A 364 8.58 20.04 -1.35
C MET A 364 8.92 18.58 -1.09
N LYS A 365 8.67 17.69 -2.06
CA LYS A 365 8.99 16.25 -1.92
C LYS A 365 10.48 16.03 -1.66
N GLY A 366 11.35 16.82 -2.30
CA GLY A 366 12.81 16.78 -2.06
C GLY A 366 13.25 17.26 -0.68
N LEU A 367 12.38 17.88 0.11
CA LEU A 367 12.63 18.24 1.51
C LEU A 367 12.20 17.16 2.51
N ILE A 368 11.55 16.09 2.04
CA ILE A 368 11.01 15.02 2.87
C ILE A 368 12.02 13.87 2.86
N ASP A 369 12.69 13.67 4.00
CA ASP A 369 13.54 12.50 4.19
C ASP A 369 12.67 11.28 4.49
N GLU A 370 11.80 11.39 5.50
CA GLU A 370 10.97 10.32 6.03
C GLU A 370 9.60 10.85 6.44
N MET A 371 8.60 9.97 6.46
CA MET A 371 7.27 10.24 6.97
C MET A 371 6.96 9.26 8.10
N ASP A 372 6.12 9.66 9.02
CA ASP A 372 5.59 8.82 10.09
C ASP A 372 4.21 8.30 9.69
N ASN A 373 3.75 7.26 10.36
CA ASN A 373 2.37 6.83 10.22
C ASN A 373 1.43 7.87 10.85
N GLY A 374 0.24 8.02 10.27
CA GLY A 374 -0.82 8.86 10.82
C GLY A 374 -1.11 8.50 12.29
N TRP A 375 -1.51 9.48 13.09
CA TRP A 375 -1.77 9.34 14.53
C TRP A 375 -2.80 8.23 14.79
N THR A 376 -2.32 7.01 15.04
CA THR A 376 -3.18 5.86 15.33
C THR A 376 -2.51 5.01 16.39
N ASP A 377 -3.16 4.88 17.55
CA ASP A 377 -2.82 3.85 18.51
C ASP A 377 -3.24 2.47 17.96
N LEU A 378 -2.45 1.43 18.26
CA LEU A 378 -2.68 0.05 17.80
C LEU A 378 -4.04 -0.54 18.20
N ASN A 379 -4.72 0.06 19.19
CA ASN A 379 -5.94 -0.46 19.82
C ASN A 379 -7.24 0.31 19.49
N GLU A 380 -7.21 1.37 18.68
CA GLU A 380 -8.42 2.14 18.34
C GLU A 380 -8.79 2.08 16.85
N SER A 381 -10.08 2.28 16.56
CA SER A 381 -10.61 2.31 15.19
C SER A 381 -10.07 3.54 14.45
N ARG A 382 -8.92 3.36 13.81
CA ARG A 382 -8.05 4.41 13.27
C ARG A 382 -8.79 5.55 12.61
N GLU A 383 -8.62 6.74 13.18
CA GLU A 383 -9.20 7.99 12.67
C GLU A 383 -8.53 8.43 11.37
N ILE A 384 -7.22 8.20 11.25
CA ILE A 384 -6.39 8.65 10.12
C ILE A 384 -5.62 7.47 9.52
N VAL A 385 -5.76 7.23 8.22
CA VAL A 385 -4.97 6.24 7.47
C VAL A 385 -4.18 6.98 6.41
N SER A 386 -2.98 7.45 6.79
CA SER A 386 -2.06 8.21 5.94
C SER A 386 -0.63 8.15 6.48
N ARG A 387 0.32 8.69 5.71
CA ARG A 387 1.66 9.04 6.15
C ARG A 387 1.78 10.54 6.35
N LEU A 388 2.48 10.99 7.39
CA LEU A 388 2.57 12.39 7.79
C LEU A 388 4.02 12.83 8.01
N VAL A 389 4.34 14.09 7.69
CA VAL A 389 5.59 14.73 8.09
C VAL A 389 5.37 16.22 8.33
N TRP A 390 6.15 16.82 9.21
CA TRP A 390 6.09 18.25 9.50
C TRP A 390 7.34 18.98 8.98
N LEU A 391 7.15 19.89 8.03
CA LEU A 391 8.23 20.76 7.53
C LEU A 391 8.43 21.96 8.46
N THR A 392 9.19 21.74 9.52
CA THR A 392 9.49 22.74 10.58
C THR A 392 10.77 23.54 10.35
N LYS A 393 11.66 23.09 9.46
CA LYS A 393 12.88 23.84 9.08
C LYS A 393 12.55 24.94 8.07
N GLU A 394 13.18 26.10 8.22
CA GLU A 394 13.13 27.19 7.24
C GLU A 394 13.62 26.71 5.87
N SER A 395 12.84 26.96 4.81
CA SER A 395 13.24 26.67 3.43
C SER A 395 12.70 27.74 2.48
N ARG A 396 13.28 27.86 1.29
CA ARG A 396 12.77 28.78 0.25
C ARG A 396 11.33 28.42 -0.11
N PHE A 397 11.03 27.14 -0.29
CA PHE A 397 9.68 26.61 -0.46
C PHE A 397 8.72 27.12 0.61
N ARG A 398 9.03 26.91 1.90
CA ARG A 398 8.14 27.28 3.01
C ARG A 398 7.88 28.79 3.06
N LYS A 399 8.91 29.61 2.85
CA LYS A 399 8.76 31.07 2.81
C LYS A 399 7.81 31.52 1.71
N ARG A 400 7.97 30.99 0.49
CA ARG A 400 7.09 31.31 -0.64
C ARG A 400 5.65 30.85 -0.38
N LEU A 401 5.47 29.64 0.16
CA LEU A 401 4.13 29.14 0.44
C LEU A 401 3.44 29.92 1.56
N ASN A 402 4.14 30.27 2.64
CA ASN A 402 3.59 31.11 3.71
C ASN A 402 3.16 32.49 3.18
N LEU A 403 3.99 33.15 2.36
CA LEU A 403 3.61 34.42 1.72
C LEU A 403 2.33 34.26 0.90
N ARG A 404 2.19 33.16 0.15
CA ARG A 404 1.00 32.87 -0.63
C ARG A 404 -0.22 32.58 0.23
N ILE A 405 -0.06 31.87 1.36
CA ILE A 405 -1.14 31.67 2.33
C ILE A 405 -1.62 33.01 2.86
N ARG A 406 -0.70 33.93 3.20
CA ARG A 406 -1.04 35.30 3.61
C ARG A 406 -1.79 36.04 2.50
N ASP A 407 -1.38 35.89 1.25
CA ASP A 407 -2.09 36.50 0.12
C ASP A 407 -3.48 35.91 -0.09
N ILE A 408 -3.67 34.61 0.17
CA ILE A 408 -4.97 33.93 0.08
C ILE A 408 -5.91 34.37 1.22
N THR A 409 -5.44 34.33 2.46
CA THR A 409 -6.29 34.44 3.67
C THR A 409 -6.32 35.82 4.29
N GLY A 410 -5.30 36.64 4.03
CA GLY A 410 -5.07 37.91 4.73
C GLY A 410 -4.51 37.74 6.15
N PHE A 411 -4.30 36.50 6.62
CA PHE A 411 -3.87 36.22 7.99
C PHE A 411 -2.35 36.23 8.16
N ASN A 412 -1.94 36.50 9.40
CA ASN A 412 -0.57 36.36 9.84
C ASN A 412 -0.21 34.86 9.93
N VAL A 413 0.90 34.50 9.28
CA VAL A 413 1.39 33.11 9.15
C VAL A 413 2.76 32.91 9.81
N ASP A 414 3.37 33.98 10.34
CA ASP A 414 4.77 34.01 10.76
C ASP A 414 5.01 33.29 12.10
N GLU A 415 3.98 33.18 12.94
CA GLU A 415 4.08 32.62 14.29
C GLU A 415 3.83 31.10 14.38
N ILE A 416 3.47 30.46 13.27
CA ILE A 416 2.88 29.11 13.29
C ILE A 416 3.93 28.05 12.95
N ARG A 417 3.99 26.98 13.78
CA ARG A 417 4.77 25.74 13.53
C ARG A 417 4.53 25.18 12.11
N GLY A 418 5.49 24.37 11.63
CA GLY A 418 5.70 23.94 10.24
C GLY A 418 4.48 23.51 9.41
N LEU A 419 4.70 23.34 8.11
CA LEU A 419 3.66 22.81 7.21
C LEU A 419 3.48 21.31 7.48
N GLN A 420 2.24 20.84 7.67
CA GLN A 420 1.99 19.40 7.73
C GLN A 420 1.82 18.88 6.31
N ILE A 421 2.61 17.87 5.93
CA ILE A 421 2.45 17.15 4.68
C ILE A 421 1.83 15.81 5.00
N ALA A 422 0.76 15.47 4.27
CA ALA A 422 0.10 14.18 4.39
C ALA A 422 0.06 13.48 3.03
N ASN A 423 0.22 12.17 3.05
CA ASN A 423 0.08 11.31 1.89
C ASN A 423 -0.90 10.17 2.20
N PHE A 424 -1.98 10.08 1.44
CA PHE A 424 -2.97 9.02 1.51
C PHE A 424 -2.84 8.15 0.26
N GLY A 425 -2.44 6.89 0.46
CA GLY A 425 -2.48 5.85 -0.56
C GLY A 425 -3.89 5.31 -0.77
N VAL A 426 -4.02 4.26 -1.59
CA VAL A 426 -5.31 3.63 -1.90
C VAL A 426 -6.01 3.16 -0.62
N GLY A 427 -7.27 3.58 -0.50
CA GLY A 427 -8.16 3.47 0.65
C GLY A 427 -7.72 4.25 1.89
N GLY A 428 -6.64 5.02 1.85
CA GLY A 428 -6.27 5.97 2.89
C GLY A 428 -7.37 7.02 3.08
N GLN A 429 -7.73 7.30 4.33
CA GLN A 429 -8.86 8.16 4.71
C GLN A 429 -8.56 8.98 5.97
N PHE A 430 -9.44 9.93 6.27
CA PHE A 430 -9.55 10.56 7.58
C PHE A 430 -11.04 10.63 7.92
N LYS A 431 -11.44 9.95 9.00
CA LYS A 431 -12.80 10.01 9.53
C LYS A 431 -13.26 11.44 9.81
N PRO A 432 -14.58 11.70 9.86
CA PRO A 432 -15.13 13.00 10.26
C PRO A 432 -14.52 13.51 11.56
N HIS A 433 -13.96 14.72 11.53
CA HIS A 433 -13.29 15.37 12.66
C HIS A 433 -13.37 16.89 12.54
N TYR A 434 -13.01 17.54 13.64
CA TYR A 434 -12.82 18.98 13.70
C TYR A 434 -11.34 19.33 13.78
N ASP A 435 -10.98 20.47 13.20
CA ASP A 435 -9.62 20.99 13.26
C ASP A 435 -9.36 21.83 14.52
N TYR A 436 -10.40 22.39 15.14
CA TYR A 436 -10.31 23.13 16.40
C TYR A 436 -10.03 22.18 17.57
N PHE A 437 -9.43 22.71 18.63
CA PHE A 437 -9.09 21.96 19.83
C PHE A 437 -10.21 21.90 20.84
N THR A 438 -11.18 22.84 20.87
CA THR A 438 -12.14 23.00 21.99
C THR A 438 -12.88 21.72 22.43
N GLU A 439 -13.06 20.71 21.57
CA GLU A 439 -13.53 19.36 21.98
C GLU A 439 -12.43 18.43 22.55
N ARG A 440 -11.16 18.63 22.17
CA ARG A 440 -9.93 17.97 22.65
C ARG A 440 -9.25 18.66 23.85
N ILE A 441 -9.70 19.85 24.28
CA ILE A 441 -9.04 20.71 25.31
C ILE A 441 -9.14 20.17 26.74
N LEU A 442 -9.88 19.09 27.03
CA LEU A 442 -9.87 18.50 28.38
C LEU A 442 -8.51 17.89 28.79
N ARG A 443 -7.50 17.83 27.90
CA ARG A 443 -6.22 17.14 28.20
C ARG A 443 -4.91 17.87 27.86
N LEU A 444 -4.91 19.05 27.23
CA LEU A 444 -3.67 19.74 26.88
C LEU A 444 -3.68 21.22 27.25
N ASN A 445 -2.75 21.57 28.14
CA ASN A 445 -2.42 22.93 28.57
C ASN A 445 -2.44 23.93 27.41
N ASN A 446 -3.08 25.09 27.67
CA ASN A 446 -3.07 26.33 26.87
C ASN A 446 -1.99 26.36 25.79
N THR A 447 -2.39 26.14 24.53
CA THR A 447 -1.53 26.56 23.43
C THR A 447 -1.43 28.09 23.49
N ILE A 448 -0.21 28.63 23.57
CA ILE A 448 0.07 30.08 23.62
C ILE A 448 -0.56 30.83 22.42
N LEU A 449 -0.94 30.11 21.36
CA LEU A 449 -1.47 30.66 20.11
C LEU A 449 -3.01 30.68 20.05
N GLY A 450 -3.71 30.12 21.04
CA GLY A 450 -5.17 29.96 20.99
C GLY A 450 -5.64 28.90 19.97
N ASP A 451 -6.96 28.74 19.84
CA ASP A 451 -7.57 27.72 18.98
C ASP A 451 -7.35 28.00 17.48
N ARG A 452 -7.52 26.97 16.64
CA ARG A 452 -7.36 27.02 15.18
C ARG A 452 -8.65 27.55 14.55
N ILE A 453 -8.67 28.83 14.21
CA ILE A 453 -9.85 29.50 13.67
C ILE A 453 -10.13 29.20 12.19
N ALA A 454 -9.11 28.76 11.45
CA ALA A 454 -9.24 28.46 10.03
C ALA A 454 -8.20 27.45 9.58
N SER A 455 -8.51 26.77 8.48
CA SER A 455 -7.67 25.74 7.89
C SER A 455 -7.49 26.03 6.40
N ILE A 456 -6.25 25.80 5.93
CA ILE A 456 -5.94 25.82 4.51
C ILE A 456 -5.22 24.53 4.12
N ILE A 457 -5.74 23.88 3.08
CA ILE A 457 -5.18 22.65 2.51
C ILE A 457 -4.82 22.92 1.06
N PHE A 458 -3.59 22.61 0.67
CA PHE A 458 -3.18 22.55 -0.74
C PHE A 458 -3.23 21.10 -1.21
N TYR A 459 -3.87 20.85 -2.35
CA TYR A 459 -3.86 19.55 -3.02
C TYR A 459 -2.66 19.49 -3.96
N VAL A 460 -1.75 18.55 -3.71
CA VAL A 460 -0.46 18.45 -4.43
C VAL A 460 -0.19 17.06 -5.00
N GLY A 461 -1.17 16.16 -4.88
CA GLY A 461 -1.15 14.83 -5.50
C GLY A 461 -2.16 14.71 -6.64
N ASP A 462 -1.94 13.70 -7.48
CA ASP A 462 -2.81 13.36 -8.61
C ASP A 462 -3.79 12.25 -8.17
N VAL A 463 -5.05 12.64 -7.94
CA VAL A 463 -6.13 11.72 -7.54
C VAL A 463 -7.11 11.62 -8.70
N VAL A 464 -7.28 10.41 -9.23
CA VAL A 464 -8.20 10.15 -10.34
C VAL A 464 -9.61 9.95 -9.80
N HIS A 465 -9.76 9.06 -8.81
CA HIS A 465 -11.04 8.77 -8.17
C HIS A 465 -10.92 8.72 -6.65
N GLY A 466 -12.01 9.11 -5.99
CA GLY A 466 -12.10 9.17 -4.54
C GLY A 466 -11.31 10.32 -3.93
N GLY A 467 -10.95 10.18 -2.64
CA GLY A 467 -10.10 11.15 -1.98
C GLY A 467 -10.67 12.56 -1.89
N GLN A 468 -12.00 12.76 -1.86
CA GLN A 468 -12.62 14.08 -1.66
C GLN A 468 -12.44 14.59 -0.22
N THR A 469 -12.40 15.90 -0.04
CA THR A 469 -12.66 16.51 1.28
C THR A 469 -14.16 16.73 1.41
N VAL A 470 -14.78 16.12 2.42
CA VAL A 470 -16.24 16.12 2.59
C VAL A 470 -16.62 16.79 3.90
N PHE A 471 -17.53 17.75 3.83
CA PHE A 471 -18.22 18.41 4.95
C PHE A 471 -19.63 17.83 5.05
N PRO A 472 -19.82 16.74 5.83
CA PRO A 472 -21.07 15.98 5.82
C PRO A 472 -22.29 16.79 6.25
N ASP A 473 -22.16 17.64 7.28
CA ASP A 473 -23.30 18.34 7.90
C ASP A 473 -23.91 19.42 7.01
N ILE A 474 -23.10 19.99 6.10
CA ILE A 474 -23.52 20.99 5.11
C ILE A 474 -23.62 20.42 3.69
N GLN A 475 -23.45 19.09 3.56
CA GLN A 475 -23.55 18.36 2.29
C GLN A 475 -22.66 18.94 1.18
N ILE A 476 -21.39 19.23 1.50
CA ILE A 476 -20.40 19.72 0.53
C ILE A 476 -19.29 18.70 0.37
N ALA A 477 -18.91 18.44 -0.89
CA ALA A 477 -17.79 17.57 -1.24
C ALA A 477 -16.90 18.28 -2.25
N VAL A 478 -15.61 18.42 -1.91
CA VAL A 478 -14.61 19.05 -2.76
C VAL A 478 -13.67 17.99 -3.30
N LYS A 479 -13.62 17.85 -4.62
CA LYS A 479 -12.68 16.94 -5.29
C LYS A 479 -11.26 17.53 -5.22
N PRO A 480 -10.24 16.74 -4.84
CA PRO A 480 -8.86 17.20 -4.85
C PRO A 480 -8.45 17.50 -6.30
N GLN A 481 -7.95 18.71 -6.54
CA GLN A 481 -7.39 19.10 -7.83
C GLN A 481 -5.95 19.55 -7.61
N LYS A 482 -5.00 18.84 -8.21
CA LYS A 482 -3.58 19.18 -8.06
C LYS A 482 -3.33 20.64 -8.40
N GLY A 483 -2.59 21.32 -7.53
CA GLY A 483 -2.27 22.73 -7.66
C GLY A 483 -3.28 23.68 -7.01
N SER A 484 -4.44 23.19 -6.54
CA SER A 484 -5.46 24.02 -5.90
C SER A 484 -5.31 24.04 -4.36
N SER A 485 -6.00 24.99 -3.72
CA SER A 485 -6.04 25.12 -2.27
C SER A 485 -7.46 25.36 -1.77
N LEU A 486 -7.90 24.57 -0.81
CA LEU A 486 -9.17 24.73 -0.10
C LEU A 486 -8.95 25.53 1.19
N PHE A 487 -9.82 26.50 1.45
CA PHE A 487 -9.79 27.32 2.66
C PHE A 487 -11.19 27.41 3.29
N TRP A 488 -11.26 27.27 4.61
CA TRP A 488 -12.50 27.44 5.39
C TRP A 488 -12.20 27.89 6.83
N PHE A 489 -13.25 28.35 7.52
CA PHE A 489 -13.23 28.69 8.94
C PHE A 489 -13.70 27.53 9.81
N ASN A 490 -13.00 27.32 10.93
CA ASN A 490 -13.34 26.31 11.94
C ASN A 490 -14.19 26.90 13.09
N THR A 491 -14.23 28.22 13.19
CA THR A 491 -14.91 28.95 14.26
C THR A 491 -15.75 30.07 13.69
N PHE A 492 -16.81 30.44 14.40
CA PHE A 492 -17.56 31.68 14.16
C PHE A 492 -16.67 32.93 14.40
N ASP A 493 -17.22 34.11 14.11
CA ASP A 493 -16.49 35.39 14.28
C ASP A 493 -16.21 35.75 15.73
N ASP A 494 -16.98 35.23 16.67
CA ASP A 494 -16.73 35.32 18.11
C ASP A 494 -15.73 34.25 18.61
N ALA A 495 -15.05 33.55 17.69
CA ALA A 495 -14.09 32.47 17.92
C ALA A 495 -14.68 31.23 18.61
N THR A 496 -16.01 31.12 18.74
CA THR A 496 -16.64 29.88 19.19
C THR A 496 -16.59 28.81 18.08
N PRO A 497 -16.45 27.52 18.42
CA PRO A 497 -16.39 26.45 17.42
C PRO A 497 -17.63 26.41 16.50
N ASP A 498 -17.42 26.28 15.19
CA ASP A 498 -18.50 26.06 14.23
C ASP A 498 -18.64 24.56 13.93
N PRO A 499 -19.68 23.87 14.44
CA PRO A 499 -19.87 22.43 14.19
C PRO A 499 -20.09 22.11 12.71
N ARG A 500 -20.47 23.09 11.88
CA ARG A 500 -20.61 22.91 10.43
C ARG A 500 -19.27 22.73 9.72
N SER A 501 -18.15 22.96 10.42
CA SER A 501 -16.78 22.71 9.94
C SER A 501 -16.34 21.25 10.08
N LEU A 502 -17.22 20.36 10.58
CA LEU A 502 -16.98 18.91 10.58
C LEU A 502 -16.60 18.48 9.17
N HIS A 503 -15.45 17.84 9.02
CA HIS A 503 -14.96 17.42 7.71
C HIS A 503 -14.17 16.12 7.77
N SER A 504 -13.98 15.51 6.61
CA SER A 504 -13.38 14.20 6.45
C SER A 504 -12.62 14.11 5.13
N VAL A 505 -11.79 13.08 5.01
CA VAL A 505 -11.13 12.70 3.76
C VAL A 505 -11.68 11.35 3.34
N CYS A 506 -12.33 11.31 2.18
CA CYS A 506 -12.81 10.06 1.59
C CYS A 506 -11.64 9.12 1.30
N PRO A 507 -11.85 7.80 1.37
CA PRO A 507 -10.86 6.82 0.94
C PRO A 507 -10.39 7.11 -0.48
N VAL A 508 -9.08 7.16 -0.73
CA VAL A 508 -8.56 7.30 -2.11
C VAL A 508 -8.91 6.04 -2.90
N LEU A 509 -9.52 6.17 -4.07
CA LEU A 509 -9.88 4.99 -4.88
C LEU A 509 -8.79 4.69 -5.91
N ILE A 510 -8.40 5.71 -6.69
CA ILE A 510 -7.33 5.60 -7.71
C ILE A 510 -6.47 6.86 -7.66
N GLY A 511 -5.15 6.67 -7.65
CA GLY A 511 -4.16 7.74 -7.60
C GLY A 511 -3.55 7.89 -6.22
N ASP A 512 -2.98 9.07 -5.94
CA ASP A 512 -2.17 9.33 -4.77
C ASP A 512 -2.45 10.72 -4.20
N ARG A 513 -3.11 10.79 -3.05
CA ARG A 513 -3.54 12.07 -2.46
C ARG A 513 -2.43 12.63 -1.57
N TRP A 514 -1.75 13.66 -2.05
CA TRP A 514 -0.86 14.48 -1.24
C TRP A 514 -1.51 15.81 -0.87
N THR A 515 -1.32 16.22 0.39
CA THR A 515 -1.82 17.50 0.89
C THR A 515 -0.79 18.24 1.73
N ILE A 516 -0.82 19.57 1.64
CA ILE A 516 -0.11 20.47 2.55
C ILE A 516 -1.15 21.18 3.40
N THR A 517 -1.12 20.97 4.71
CA THR A 517 -2.06 21.60 5.64
C THR A 517 -1.35 22.64 6.48
N LYS A 518 -2.00 23.79 6.63
CA LYS A 518 -1.63 24.83 7.59
C LYS A 518 -2.87 25.24 8.38
N TRP A 519 -2.77 25.18 9.69
CA TRP A 519 -3.79 25.69 10.60
C TRP A 519 -3.45 27.11 11.01
N LEU A 520 -4.46 27.99 11.02
CA LEU A 520 -4.33 29.40 11.38
C LEU A 520 -4.93 29.58 12.77
N HIS A 521 -4.09 30.01 13.71
CA HIS A 521 -4.45 30.14 15.13
C HIS A 521 -5.00 31.52 15.43
N TYR A 522 -5.79 31.64 16.49
CA TYR A 522 -6.49 32.87 16.90
C TYR A 522 -5.56 34.04 17.27
N GLU A 523 -4.61 33.83 18.20
CA GLU A 523 -3.83 34.92 18.83
C GLU A 523 -3.10 35.83 17.83
N PRO A 524 -2.40 35.31 16.81
CA PRO A 524 -1.68 36.17 15.86
C PRO A 524 -2.61 37.01 14.95
N GLN A 525 -3.92 36.76 14.99
CA GLN A 525 -4.91 37.42 14.12
C GLN A 525 -5.72 38.50 14.84
N LEU A 526 -5.47 38.74 16.14
CA LEU A 526 -6.24 39.68 16.96
C LEU A 526 -6.38 41.07 16.31
N PHE A 527 -5.36 41.54 15.60
CA PHE A 527 -5.34 42.83 14.90
C PHE A 527 -5.39 42.71 13.37
N VAL A 528 -5.62 41.51 12.85
CA VAL A 528 -5.61 41.21 11.41
C VAL A 528 -6.98 40.78 10.93
N LYS A 529 -7.70 39.94 11.68
CA LYS A 529 -9.04 39.47 11.33
C LYS A 529 -10.08 40.55 11.70
N PRO A 530 -10.82 41.11 10.73
CA PRO A 530 -11.92 42.01 11.04
C PRO A 530 -13.09 41.23 11.67
N CYS A 531 -13.76 41.83 12.65
CA CYS A 531 -15.00 41.30 13.20
C CYS A 531 -16.16 41.59 12.23
N TYR A 532 -16.83 40.55 11.72
CA TYR A 532 -18.05 40.74 10.96
C TYR A 532 -19.27 40.72 11.91
N PRO A 533 -20.24 41.64 11.74
CA PRO A 533 -21.46 41.62 12.54
C PRO A 533 -22.26 40.35 12.19
N LYS A 534 -22.73 39.60 13.21
CA LYS A 534 -23.71 38.52 13.00
C LYS A 534 -24.89 39.13 12.23
N ILE A 535 -25.17 38.62 11.03
CA ILE A 535 -26.47 38.85 10.41
C ILE A 535 -27.47 38.17 11.34
N ARG A 536 -28.17 38.96 12.15
CA ARG A 536 -29.29 38.45 12.94
C ARG A 536 -30.36 38.05 11.93
N GLU A 537 -30.65 36.77 11.82
CA GLU A 537 -31.86 36.27 11.16
C GLU A 537 -33.13 36.83 11.83
#